data_AF-A0AAE8SHX4-F1
#
_entry.id   AF-A0AAE8SHX4-F1
#
_cell.length_a   1.000
_cell.length_b   1.000
_cell.length_c   1.000
_cell.angle_alpha   90.00
_cell.angle_beta   90.00
_cell.angle_gamma   90.00
#
_symmetry.space_group_name_H-M   'P 1'
#
loop_
_entity.id
_entity.type
_entity.pdbx_description
1 polymer ?
#
loop_
_entity_poly.entity_id
_entity_poly.type
_entity_poly.pdbx_seq_one_letter_code
_entity_poly.pdbx_strand_id
1 'polypeptide(L)'
;MQSANNPISHHTSHTMGQGAASSNGGDNRSGGSCVDHHTNHSIDATSSDSVALGGDGVVEVSDGETGDDQGCVLETSVTGLDVNELHPIATTISNESENSDSASDGRSSGATSVHSIGNLNNFSIIDTTLREGEQFATAYFDTATKIKIAQALDDIGVEYIELTSPASSMQSRLDCQAICKLGLKAKILCHIRCNMDDARIAVETGVDGINMCIGTSTQLMKHSHGKDLDWIAAKAKEVIEFTQAHGLEVRFSGEDSFRSDFNEILKLYSLMDRLGAHRVGIADTVGGASSREVFEKIHMLRQMVGCDIETHFHDDTGCAVANAYTALEAGATHIDTTVLGIGERNGITSLSKLLRCMLQMKHEYVSAKYKLDKLPALEQLVAEAVGIQIPWNNPSLRAFL
;
A
#
# COMPACT_ATOMS: atom_id res chain seq x y z
N MET A 1 46.73 -11.27 -1.18
CA MET A 1 46.03 -12.49 -1.66
C MET A 1 44.55 -12.15 -1.77
N GLN A 2 43.94 -12.53 -2.90
CA GLN A 2 42.50 -12.51 -3.19
C GLN A 2 41.68 -11.26 -2.78
N SER A 3 41.60 -10.33 -3.72
CA SER A 3 40.43 -9.46 -3.90
C SER A 3 39.23 -10.27 -4.40
N ALA A 4 38.07 -10.12 -3.77
CA ALA A 4 36.81 -10.64 -4.30
C ALA A 4 36.01 -9.52 -4.97
N ASN A 5 36.05 -9.47 -6.30
CA ASN A 5 34.97 -8.84 -7.06
C ASN A 5 33.73 -9.72 -6.94
N ASN A 6 32.55 -9.13 -6.72
CA ASN A 6 31.29 -9.72 -7.16
C ASN A 6 30.23 -8.62 -7.41
N PRO A 7 29.20 -8.90 -8.23
CA PRO A 7 28.59 -7.88 -9.05
C PRO A 7 27.51 -7.05 -8.35
N ILE A 8 27.34 -5.82 -8.84
CA ILE A 8 26.21 -4.95 -8.55
C ILE A 8 24.92 -5.60 -9.07
N SER A 9 24.01 -5.96 -8.17
CA SER A 9 22.65 -6.35 -8.52
C SER A 9 21.82 -5.11 -8.83
N HIS A 10 21.44 -4.92 -10.09
CA HIS A 10 20.51 -3.86 -10.48
C HIS A 10 19.12 -4.13 -9.88
N HIS A 11 18.75 -3.38 -8.84
CA HIS A 11 17.35 -3.21 -8.48
C HIS A 11 16.67 -2.38 -9.57
N THR A 12 15.68 -2.97 -10.24
CA THR A 12 14.78 -2.25 -11.13
C THR A 12 13.78 -1.44 -10.31
N SER A 13 14.16 -0.20 -9.97
CA SER A 13 13.21 0.82 -9.58
C SER A 13 12.35 1.20 -10.78
N HIS A 14 11.02 1.09 -10.66
CA HIS A 14 10.10 1.59 -11.68
C HIS A 14 9.93 3.11 -11.55
N THR A 15 10.99 3.84 -11.87
CA THR A 15 11.00 5.30 -11.93
C THR A 15 10.57 5.75 -13.34
N MET A 16 9.35 6.27 -13.48
CA MET A 16 8.92 6.93 -14.73
C MET A 16 9.52 8.34 -14.84
N GLY A 17 10.00 8.69 -16.04
CA GLY A 17 10.90 9.82 -16.25
C GLY A 17 10.26 11.21 -16.19
N GLN A 18 11.07 12.20 -15.82
CA GLN A 18 10.75 13.62 -15.97
C GLN A 18 10.77 14.03 -17.45
N GLY A 19 9.77 14.79 -17.90
CA GLY A 19 9.70 15.24 -19.28
C GLY A 19 8.74 16.40 -19.52
N ALA A 20 9.16 17.63 -19.19
CA ALA A 20 8.60 18.88 -19.73
C ALA A 20 9.51 20.08 -19.40
N ALA A 21 10.58 20.29 -20.16
CA ALA A 21 11.29 21.57 -20.14
C ALA A 21 10.58 22.55 -21.08
N SER A 22 9.94 23.60 -20.56
CA SER A 22 9.35 24.65 -21.39
C SER A 22 10.41 25.66 -21.83
N SER A 23 10.57 25.82 -23.13
CA SER A 23 11.40 26.85 -23.74
C SER A 23 10.91 28.27 -23.41
N ASN A 24 11.82 29.18 -23.08
CA ASN A 24 11.66 30.59 -23.42
C ASN A 24 13.05 31.22 -23.67
N GLY A 25 13.21 31.87 -24.83
CA GLY A 25 14.46 32.53 -25.23
C GLY A 25 14.46 34.03 -24.90
N GLY A 26 15.63 34.65 -24.84
CA GLY A 26 15.73 36.11 -24.60
C GLY A 26 17.13 36.64 -24.27
N ASP A 27 17.96 36.78 -25.29
CA ASP A 27 18.96 37.86 -25.48
C ASP A 27 20.12 38.15 -24.46
N ASN A 28 21.32 37.77 -24.92
CA ASN A 28 22.39 38.69 -25.40
C ASN A 28 23.55 39.16 -24.46
N ARG A 29 24.77 39.12 -25.03
CA ARG A 29 26.07 39.71 -24.60
C ARG A 29 26.78 39.02 -23.40
N SER A 30 28.11 38.82 -23.38
CA SER A 30 29.18 39.06 -24.38
C SER A 30 30.53 38.45 -23.99
N GLY A 31 31.29 37.95 -24.99
CA GLY A 31 32.77 38.01 -25.03
C GLY A 31 33.59 36.89 -24.34
N GLY A 32 34.44 36.20 -25.11
CA GLY A 32 35.43 35.25 -24.58
C GLY A 32 35.98 34.27 -25.63
N SER A 33 36.92 34.71 -26.47
CA SER A 33 37.58 33.87 -27.49
C SER A 33 38.62 32.91 -26.88
N CYS A 34 38.74 31.68 -27.39
CA CYS A 34 39.96 31.23 -28.10
C CYS A 34 39.99 29.75 -28.58
N VAL A 35 40.26 29.61 -29.88
CA VAL A 35 41.08 28.58 -30.57
C VAL A 35 40.50 27.18 -30.82
N ASP A 36 40.33 26.90 -32.12
CA ASP A 36 40.08 25.59 -32.74
C ASP A 36 41.29 24.64 -32.69
N HIS A 37 41.02 23.33 -32.80
CA HIS A 37 41.68 22.53 -33.85
C HIS A 37 40.86 21.27 -34.20
N HIS A 38 40.40 21.21 -35.45
CA HIS A 38 39.89 19.98 -36.07
C HIS A 38 41.01 18.96 -36.32
N THR A 39 40.69 17.67 -36.31
CA THR A 39 41.02 16.77 -37.44
C THR A 39 40.09 15.56 -37.48
N ASN A 40 39.49 15.32 -38.66
CA ASN A 40 38.72 14.11 -38.99
C ASN A 40 39.67 12.99 -39.41
N HIS A 41 39.26 11.73 -39.21
CA HIS A 41 39.57 10.66 -40.17
C HIS A 41 38.47 9.58 -40.17
N SER A 42 37.92 9.33 -41.36
CA SER A 42 37.13 8.15 -41.71
C SER A 42 37.82 7.48 -42.89
N ILE A 43 37.95 6.15 -42.89
CA ILE A 43 38.27 5.33 -44.08
C ILE A 43 37.48 4.00 -44.01
N ASP A 44 37.15 3.50 -45.20
CA ASP A 44 36.20 2.45 -45.56
C ASP A 44 36.49 0.99 -45.16
N ALA A 45 35.47 0.17 -45.43
CA ALA A 45 35.46 -1.30 -45.33
C ALA A 45 36.01 -2.01 -46.58
N THR A 46 36.31 -3.31 -46.47
CA THR A 46 36.17 -4.30 -47.57
C THR A 46 36.21 -5.75 -47.05
N SER A 47 35.32 -6.58 -47.63
CA SER A 47 35.43 -8.00 -48.05
C SER A 47 36.78 -8.75 -47.92
N SER A 48 36.86 -10.08 -47.83
CA SER A 48 35.87 -11.20 -47.87
C SER A 48 36.52 -12.49 -47.32
N ASP A 49 35.73 -13.52 -46.97
CA ASP A 49 35.79 -14.85 -47.61
C ASP A 49 34.96 -15.92 -46.88
N SER A 50 34.53 -16.93 -47.65
CA SER A 50 33.56 -17.96 -47.27
C SER A 50 34.14 -19.38 -47.38
N VAL A 51 33.87 -20.25 -46.40
CA VAL A 51 33.83 -21.71 -46.59
C VAL A 51 32.64 -22.28 -45.79
N ALA A 52 31.94 -23.26 -46.38
CA ALA A 52 30.72 -23.86 -45.85
C ALA A 52 30.87 -25.38 -45.63
N LEU A 53 29.72 -26.05 -45.38
CA LEU A 53 29.51 -27.50 -45.13
C LEU A 53 29.77 -27.92 -43.66
N GLY A 54 28.89 -28.68 -42.98
CA GLY A 54 27.57 -29.21 -43.34
C GLY A 54 27.26 -30.50 -42.56
N GLY A 55 26.00 -30.80 -42.23
CA GLY A 55 25.62 -32.07 -41.59
C GLY A 55 24.28 -32.04 -40.82
N ASP A 56 23.25 -32.66 -41.40
CA ASP A 56 21.89 -32.76 -40.85
C ASP A 56 21.72 -33.82 -39.75
N GLY A 57 20.59 -33.76 -39.03
CA GLY A 57 20.19 -34.79 -38.06
C GLY A 57 18.72 -34.67 -37.62
N VAL A 58 17.78 -35.13 -38.46
CA VAL A 58 16.34 -35.29 -38.14
C VAL A 58 16.08 -36.71 -37.62
N VAL A 59 15.25 -36.89 -36.59
CA VAL A 59 14.73 -38.21 -36.17
C VAL A 59 13.25 -38.16 -35.76
N GLU A 60 12.48 -39.07 -36.34
CA GLU A 60 11.05 -39.39 -36.19
C GLU A 60 10.85 -40.84 -36.73
N VAL A 61 9.90 -41.70 -36.34
CA VAL A 61 8.78 -41.69 -35.38
C VAL A 61 8.69 -43.11 -34.76
N SER A 62 8.05 -43.33 -33.59
CA SER A 62 7.28 -44.59 -33.36
C SER A 62 6.20 -44.47 -32.27
N ASP A 63 5.05 -45.11 -32.55
CA ASP A 63 3.78 -45.07 -31.82
C ASP A 63 3.69 -45.96 -30.55
N GLY A 64 2.61 -45.79 -29.75
CA GLY A 64 2.15 -46.83 -28.82
C GLY A 64 1.09 -46.46 -27.76
N GLU A 65 -0.17 -46.90 -28.00
CA GLU A 65 -1.20 -47.33 -27.02
C GLU A 65 -2.07 -46.32 -26.20
N THR A 66 -3.28 -46.09 -26.75
CA THR A 66 -4.65 -46.27 -26.14
C THR A 66 -5.02 -45.75 -24.74
N GLY A 67 -6.18 -45.06 -24.67
CA GLY A 67 -7.00 -44.97 -23.44
C GLY A 67 -8.10 -43.89 -23.46
N ASP A 68 -9.25 -44.16 -24.08
CA ASP A 68 -10.47 -43.35 -23.88
C ASP A 68 -11.09 -43.66 -22.50
N ASP A 69 -11.54 -42.64 -21.75
CA ASP A 69 -12.71 -42.79 -20.88
C ASP A 69 -13.48 -41.45 -20.71
N GLN A 70 -14.77 -41.56 -20.37
CA GLN A 70 -15.79 -40.56 -20.63
C GLN A 70 -16.01 -39.53 -19.51
N GLY A 71 -16.44 -38.34 -19.93
CA GLY A 71 -16.59 -37.18 -19.07
C GLY A 71 -17.75 -37.20 -18.07
N CYS A 72 -17.73 -36.18 -17.22
CA CYS A 72 -18.90 -35.63 -16.58
C CYS A 72 -18.80 -34.09 -16.64
N VAL A 73 -19.58 -33.48 -17.53
CA VAL A 73 -19.71 -32.02 -17.64
C VAL A 73 -20.92 -31.60 -16.83
N LEU A 74 -20.71 -30.77 -15.81
CA LEU A 74 -21.77 -30.00 -15.15
C LEU A 74 -21.60 -28.53 -15.53
N GLU A 75 -22.22 -28.15 -16.64
CA GLU A 75 -22.46 -26.73 -16.94
C GLU A 75 -23.49 -26.18 -15.95
N THR A 76 -23.08 -25.24 -15.11
CA THR A 76 -23.99 -24.25 -14.52
C THR A 76 -23.62 -22.88 -15.05
N SER A 77 -24.21 -22.53 -16.19
CA SER A 77 -24.15 -21.20 -16.77
C SER A 77 -24.92 -20.20 -15.91
N VAL A 78 -24.20 -19.24 -15.33
CA VAL A 78 -24.80 -17.99 -14.80
C VAL A 78 -24.13 -16.81 -15.49
N THR A 79 -24.60 -16.53 -16.69
CA THR A 79 -24.26 -15.31 -17.44
C THR A 79 -25.16 -14.17 -16.97
N GLY A 80 -24.58 -13.06 -16.49
CA GLY A 80 -25.31 -11.83 -16.23
C GLY A 80 -24.98 -11.15 -14.91
N LEU A 81 -23.88 -10.39 -14.90
CA LEU A 81 -23.75 -9.23 -14.01
C LEU A 81 -23.87 -7.99 -14.88
N ASP A 82 -25.04 -7.35 -14.85
CA ASP A 82 -25.25 -6.07 -15.53
C ASP A 82 -24.67 -4.96 -14.64
N VAL A 83 -23.65 -4.26 -15.15
CA VAL A 83 -22.88 -3.26 -14.40
C VAL A 83 -23.54 -1.88 -14.32
N ASN A 84 -24.76 -1.72 -14.84
CA ASN A 84 -25.44 -0.42 -14.94
C ASN A 84 -26.41 -0.06 -13.81
N GLU A 85 -26.80 -0.98 -12.90
CA GLU A 85 -27.69 -0.66 -11.78
C GLU A 85 -26.95 -0.08 -10.56
N LEU A 86 -26.35 1.09 -10.72
CA LEU A 86 -25.90 1.93 -9.61
C LEU A 86 -27.04 2.81 -9.08
N HIS A 87 -27.89 2.23 -8.24
CA HIS A 87 -28.90 2.98 -7.48
C HIS A 87 -28.56 3.04 -5.98
N PRO A 88 -28.59 4.22 -5.34
CA PRO A 88 -28.37 4.35 -3.90
C PRO A 88 -29.53 3.74 -3.12
N ILE A 89 -29.22 2.97 -2.07
CA ILE A 89 -30.22 2.39 -1.18
C ILE A 89 -30.86 3.50 -0.34
N ALA A 90 -32.05 3.93 -0.72
CA ALA A 90 -32.81 4.97 -0.02
C ALA A 90 -33.67 4.34 1.09
N THR A 91 -33.14 4.27 2.32
CA THR A 91 -33.89 3.81 3.49
C THR A 91 -35.04 4.77 3.81
N THR A 92 -36.27 4.36 3.53
CA THR A 92 -37.47 5.17 3.81
C THR A 92 -37.88 5.00 5.27
N ILE A 93 -37.90 6.08 6.06
CA ILE A 93 -38.41 6.08 7.44
C ILE A 93 -39.71 6.87 7.47
N SER A 94 -40.81 6.17 7.75
CA SER A 94 -42.14 6.76 8.01
C SER A 94 -42.25 7.15 9.49
N ASN A 95 -42.39 8.45 9.78
CA ASN A 95 -42.74 8.94 11.11
C ASN A 95 -44.21 9.39 11.15
N GLU A 96 -45.04 8.62 11.86
CA GLU A 96 -46.28 9.13 12.43
C GLU A 96 -45.99 9.63 13.86
N SER A 97 -46.43 10.84 14.19
CA SER A 97 -46.60 11.26 15.58
C SER A 97 -47.58 12.43 15.68
N GLU A 98 -48.61 12.28 16.50
CA GLU A 98 -49.62 13.30 16.73
C GLU A 98 -49.17 14.35 17.78
N ASN A 99 -49.42 15.61 17.46
CA ASN A 99 -49.89 16.71 18.31
C ASN A 99 -49.56 16.74 19.83
N SER A 100 -48.88 17.80 20.29
CA SER A 100 -49.47 18.77 21.25
C SER A 100 -48.54 19.94 21.59
N ASP A 101 -49.13 21.13 21.78
CA ASP A 101 -48.44 22.37 22.14
C ASP A 101 -47.92 22.40 23.58
N SER A 102 -46.73 22.97 23.78
CA SER A 102 -46.52 24.03 24.78
C SER A 102 -45.17 24.73 24.58
N ALA A 103 -45.18 26.06 24.65
CA ALA A 103 -43.99 26.89 24.42
C ALA A 103 -43.23 27.17 25.71
N SER A 104 -41.90 27.02 25.68
CA SER A 104 -40.99 27.65 26.64
C SER A 104 -39.64 27.93 25.98
N ASP A 105 -39.21 29.19 26.01
CA ASP A 105 -37.92 29.64 25.46
C ASP A 105 -36.73 28.89 26.08
N GLY A 106 -36.05 28.12 25.26
CA GLY A 106 -34.75 27.56 25.54
C GLY A 106 -33.94 27.53 24.26
N ARG A 107 -32.89 28.35 24.17
CA ARG A 107 -31.95 28.32 23.03
C ARG A 107 -31.11 27.04 23.07
N SER A 108 -31.73 25.93 22.66
CA SER A 108 -31.01 24.73 22.27
C SER A 108 -30.15 25.09 21.06
N SER A 109 -28.83 25.12 21.26
CA SER A 109 -27.90 25.09 20.15
C SER A 109 -28.02 23.70 19.51
N GLY A 110 -28.89 23.59 18.52
CA GLY A 110 -29.00 22.43 17.65
C GLY A 110 -27.72 22.27 16.83
N ALA A 111 -26.65 21.81 17.48
CA ALA A 111 -25.53 21.22 16.79
C ALA A 111 -26.09 20.04 16.02
N THR A 112 -26.11 20.14 14.69
CA THR A 112 -26.51 19.04 13.81
C THR A 112 -25.71 17.83 14.23
N SER A 113 -26.39 16.78 14.71
CA SER A 113 -25.74 15.52 15.04
C SER A 113 -25.22 14.94 13.73
N VAL A 114 -23.96 15.22 13.43
CA VAL A 114 -23.17 14.37 12.54
C VAL A 114 -23.07 13.05 13.28
N HIS A 115 -24.02 12.15 13.00
CA HIS A 115 -24.01 10.79 13.53
C HIS A 115 -22.61 10.22 13.26
N SER A 116 -21.98 9.69 14.31
CA SER A 116 -20.52 9.51 14.38
C SER A 116 -19.99 8.48 13.39
N ILE A 117 -19.80 8.88 12.13
CA ILE A 117 -19.08 8.12 11.09
C ILE A 117 -17.59 8.01 11.44
N GLY A 118 -17.07 8.94 12.26
CA GLY A 118 -15.67 8.97 12.66
C GLY A 118 -15.27 7.90 13.67
N ASN A 119 -14.14 7.24 13.41
CA ASN A 119 -13.59 6.09 14.13
C ASN A 119 -12.51 6.45 15.16
N LEU A 120 -12.47 7.69 15.64
CA LEU A 120 -11.48 8.15 16.62
C LEU A 120 -11.43 7.32 17.93
N ASN A 121 -12.53 6.62 18.27
CA ASN A 121 -12.65 5.72 19.43
C ASN A 121 -12.60 4.22 19.06
N ASN A 122 -12.38 3.87 17.79
CA ASN A 122 -12.39 2.49 17.29
C ASN A 122 -11.59 2.39 15.99
N PHE A 123 -10.26 2.43 16.10
CA PHE A 123 -9.35 2.31 14.97
C PHE A 123 -8.20 1.35 15.28
N SER A 124 -7.65 0.76 14.23
CA SER A 124 -6.51 -0.14 14.25
C SER A 124 -5.26 0.52 13.68
N ILE A 125 -4.09 0.11 14.18
CA ILE A 125 -2.79 0.48 13.60
C ILE A 125 -2.23 -0.72 12.81
N ILE A 126 -1.80 -0.44 11.60
CA ILE A 126 -0.97 -1.34 10.80
C ILE A 126 0.44 -0.75 10.80
N ASP A 127 1.33 -1.28 11.64
CA ASP A 127 2.71 -0.80 11.62
C ASP A 127 3.50 -1.50 10.51
N THR A 128 3.95 -0.70 9.55
CA THR A 128 4.66 -1.12 8.33
C THR A 128 6.16 -0.78 8.42
N THR A 129 6.72 -0.67 9.65
CA THR A 129 8.17 -0.46 9.85
C THR A 129 9.00 -1.58 9.21
N LEU A 130 8.44 -2.78 9.11
CA LEU A 130 9.06 -3.97 8.50
C LEU A 130 8.63 -4.20 7.03
N ARG A 131 8.04 -3.18 6.37
CA ARG A 131 7.84 -3.11 4.92
C ARG A 131 8.19 -1.74 4.37
N GLU A 132 7.36 -0.73 4.62
CA GLU A 132 7.63 0.66 4.21
C GLU A 132 8.93 1.17 4.84
N GLY A 133 9.16 0.86 6.13
CA GLY A 133 10.40 1.26 6.82
C GLY A 133 11.68 0.62 6.25
N GLU A 134 11.59 -0.53 5.56
CA GLU A 134 12.74 -1.11 4.82
C GLU A 134 13.08 -0.31 3.55
N GLN A 135 12.20 0.58 3.07
CA GLN A 135 12.45 1.46 1.92
C GLN A 135 13.17 2.76 2.31
N PHE A 136 13.42 2.99 3.61
CA PHE A 136 14.21 4.12 4.09
C PHE A 136 15.70 3.98 3.71
N ALA A 137 16.34 5.09 3.31
CA ALA A 137 17.62 5.08 2.60
C ALA A 137 18.81 4.40 3.33
N THR A 138 18.73 4.26 4.66
CA THR A 138 19.75 3.58 5.50
C THR A 138 19.21 2.37 6.26
N ALA A 139 18.01 1.89 5.95
CA ALA A 139 17.43 0.71 6.58
C ALA A 139 18.02 -0.60 6.02
N TYR A 140 18.65 -1.39 6.89
CA TYR A 140 19.17 -2.73 6.57
C TYR A 140 18.91 -3.66 7.76
N PHE A 141 17.67 -4.11 7.93
CA PHE A 141 17.31 -4.99 9.04
C PHE A 141 17.68 -6.44 8.74
N ASP A 142 18.52 -7.05 9.58
CA ASP A 142 18.70 -8.50 9.60
C ASP A 142 17.51 -9.19 10.30
N THR A 143 17.37 -10.52 10.11
CA THR A 143 16.27 -11.30 10.70
C THR A 143 16.15 -11.10 12.21
N ALA A 144 17.28 -10.99 12.92
CA ALA A 144 17.30 -10.80 14.37
C ALA A 144 16.74 -9.43 14.78
N THR A 145 17.02 -8.39 13.99
CA THR A 145 16.51 -7.03 14.17
C THR A 145 15.02 -6.97 13.83
N LYS A 146 14.57 -7.58 12.73
CA LYS A 146 13.15 -7.67 12.38
C LYS A 146 12.34 -8.36 13.47
N ILE A 147 12.84 -9.48 14.03
CA ILE A 147 12.20 -10.19 15.16
C ILE A 147 12.07 -9.27 16.39
N LYS A 148 13.14 -8.54 16.77
CA LYS A 148 13.10 -7.60 17.92
C LYS A 148 12.08 -6.48 17.71
N ILE A 149 12.04 -5.89 16.50
CA ILE A 149 11.09 -4.83 16.16
C ILE A 149 9.66 -5.37 16.21
N ALA A 150 9.39 -6.54 15.62
CA ALA A 150 8.07 -7.16 15.64
C ALA A 150 7.57 -7.47 17.08
N GLN A 151 8.45 -8.02 17.93
CA GLN A 151 8.13 -8.26 19.34
C GLN A 151 7.88 -6.97 20.13
N ALA A 152 8.61 -5.90 19.85
CA ALA A 152 8.42 -4.60 20.50
C ALA A 152 7.13 -3.89 20.04
N LEU A 153 6.74 -4.04 18.77
CA LEU A 153 5.46 -3.58 18.23
C LEU A 153 4.27 -4.33 18.87
N ASP A 154 4.35 -5.66 18.96
CA ASP A 154 3.36 -6.49 19.64
C ASP A 154 3.21 -6.12 21.13
N ASP A 155 4.32 -5.85 21.82
CA ASP A 155 4.30 -5.45 23.22
C ASP A 155 3.79 -4.01 23.43
N ILE A 156 3.87 -3.12 22.43
CA ILE A 156 3.12 -1.86 22.47
C ILE A 156 1.62 -2.09 22.28
N GLY A 157 1.23 -3.08 21.48
CA GLY A 157 -0.15 -3.46 21.22
C GLY A 157 -0.73 -2.90 19.92
N VAL A 158 0.07 -2.78 18.85
CA VAL A 158 -0.48 -2.54 17.51
C VAL A 158 -1.28 -3.77 17.04
N GLU A 159 -2.36 -3.57 16.27
CA GLU A 159 -3.19 -4.69 15.79
C GLU A 159 -2.49 -5.52 14.72
N TYR A 160 -1.74 -4.87 13.84
CA TYR A 160 -1.10 -5.52 12.71
C TYR A 160 0.34 -5.07 12.52
N ILE A 161 1.16 -5.98 12.02
CA ILE A 161 2.53 -5.72 11.57
C ILE A 161 2.62 -6.13 10.10
N GLU A 162 2.90 -5.18 9.21
CA GLU A 162 3.06 -5.45 7.78
C GLU A 162 4.53 -5.75 7.43
N LEU A 163 4.76 -6.85 6.72
CA LEU A 163 6.06 -7.33 6.29
C LEU A 163 6.28 -7.17 4.79
N THR A 164 7.55 -6.95 4.42
CA THR A 164 8.05 -7.05 3.04
C THR A 164 7.61 -8.35 2.37
N SER A 165 7.23 -8.26 1.09
CA SER A 165 6.73 -9.38 0.30
C SER A 165 7.61 -10.63 0.42
N PRO A 166 7.06 -11.81 0.78
CA PRO A 166 7.83 -13.06 0.80
C PRO A 166 8.18 -13.56 -0.62
N ALA A 167 7.66 -12.92 -1.66
CA ALA A 167 8.02 -13.14 -3.05
C ALA A 167 9.21 -12.27 -3.53
N SER A 168 9.62 -11.23 -2.78
CA SER A 168 10.69 -10.31 -3.22
C SER A 168 12.09 -10.95 -3.16
N SER A 169 12.34 -11.81 -2.17
CA SER A 169 13.58 -12.58 -2.05
C SER A 169 13.40 -13.81 -1.16
N MET A 170 14.33 -14.77 -1.25
CA MET A 170 14.36 -15.91 -0.32
C MET A 170 14.58 -15.47 1.13
N GLN A 171 15.35 -14.39 1.36
CA GLN A 171 15.55 -13.86 2.71
C GLN A 171 14.26 -13.28 3.28
N SER A 172 13.51 -12.50 2.48
CA SER A 172 12.21 -11.94 2.87
C SER A 172 11.19 -13.04 3.19
N ARG A 173 11.21 -14.16 2.47
CA ARG A 173 10.40 -15.35 2.78
C ARG A 173 10.78 -15.97 4.13
N LEU A 174 12.07 -16.14 4.40
CA LEU A 174 12.57 -16.68 5.66
C LEU A 174 12.29 -15.76 6.85
N ASP A 175 12.46 -14.45 6.69
CA ASP A 175 12.11 -13.43 7.69
C ASP A 175 10.60 -13.49 8.02
N CYS A 176 9.75 -13.52 6.99
CA CYS A 176 8.30 -13.62 7.14
C CYS A 176 7.91 -14.90 7.88
N GLN A 177 8.44 -16.06 7.47
CA GLN A 177 8.23 -17.34 8.16
C GLN A 177 8.74 -17.34 9.61
N ALA A 178 9.83 -16.62 9.91
CA ALA A 178 10.37 -16.52 11.26
C ALA A 178 9.45 -15.69 12.17
N ILE A 179 8.91 -14.57 11.66
CA ILE A 179 8.02 -13.68 12.40
C ILE A 179 6.65 -14.33 12.66
N CYS A 180 6.05 -14.98 11.65
CA CYS A 180 4.77 -15.69 11.81
C CYS A 180 4.83 -16.81 12.87
N LYS A 181 6.03 -17.38 13.13
CA LYS A 181 6.25 -18.43 14.14
C LYS A 181 6.49 -17.90 15.57
N LEU A 182 6.48 -16.59 15.78
CA LEU A 182 6.73 -16.00 17.11
C LEU A 182 5.52 -16.09 18.06
N GLY A 183 4.30 -16.33 17.55
CA GLY A 183 3.08 -16.35 18.36
C GLY A 183 2.73 -14.97 18.94
N LEU A 184 2.89 -13.92 18.13
CA LEU A 184 2.48 -12.55 18.48
C LEU A 184 0.95 -12.45 18.58
N LYS A 185 0.46 -11.41 19.26
CA LYS A 185 -0.96 -11.05 19.33
C LYS A 185 -1.37 -10.17 18.16
N ALA A 186 -0.45 -9.32 17.71
CA ALA A 186 -0.58 -8.57 16.46
C ALA A 186 -0.66 -9.54 15.29
N LYS A 187 -1.62 -9.33 14.38
CA LYS A 187 -1.74 -10.08 13.13
C LYS A 187 -0.61 -9.73 12.18
N ILE A 188 -0.05 -10.74 11.53
CA ILE A 188 1.04 -10.56 10.58
C ILE A 188 0.45 -10.43 9.19
N LEU A 189 0.67 -9.28 8.56
CA LEU A 189 0.31 -9.04 7.16
C LEU A 189 1.56 -9.10 6.29
N CYS A 190 1.42 -9.44 5.02
CA CYS A 190 2.48 -9.17 4.04
C CYS A 190 1.96 -8.41 2.82
N HIS A 191 2.79 -7.51 2.31
CA HIS A 191 2.50 -6.75 1.11
C HIS A 191 2.86 -7.56 -0.15
N ILE A 192 1.93 -7.68 -1.11
CA ILE A 192 2.19 -8.39 -2.38
C ILE A 192 1.68 -7.62 -3.60
N ARG A 193 2.20 -7.98 -4.78
CA ARG A 193 1.57 -7.59 -6.04
C ARG A 193 0.30 -8.43 -6.21
N CYS A 194 -0.77 -7.87 -6.77
CA CYS A 194 -1.97 -8.61 -7.13
C CYS A 194 -1.69 -9.68 -8.20
N ASN A 195 -1.21 -10.87 -7.79
CA ASN A 195 -0.99 -12.06 -8.61
C ASN A 195 -0.98 -13.34 -7.74
N MET A 196 -1.25 -14.48 -8.36
CA MET A 196 -1.41 -15.76 -7.66
C MET A 196 -0.13 -16.39 -7.13
N ASP A 197 1.03 -16.15 -7.75
CA ASP A 197 2.28 -16.76 -7.29
C ASP A 197 2.80 -16.08 -6.02
N ASP A 198 2.74 -14.74 -5.95
CA ASP A 198 3.02 -14.00 -4.72
C ASP A 198 2.05 -14.42 -3.59
N ALA A 199 0.76 -14.65 -3.92
CA ALA A 199 -0.25 -15.08 -2.95
C ALA A 199 -0.05 -16.51 -2.43
N ARG A 200 0.32 -17.46 -3.29
CA ARG A 200 0.71 -18.83 -2.88
C ARG A 200 1.91 -18.78 -1.93
N ILE A 201 2.94 -18.01 -2.29
CA ILE A 201 4.14 -17.83 -1.46
C ILE A 201 3.78 -17.19 -0.10
N ALA A 202 2.84 -16.24 -0.06
CA ALA A 202 2.37 -15.63 1.18
C ALA A 202 1.60 -16.62 2.08
N VAL A 203 0.68 -17.40 1.52
CA VAL A 203 -0.02 -18.46 2.29
C VAL A 203 0.98 -19.46 2.90
N GLU A 204 2.03 -19.84 2.16
CA GLU A 204 3.09 -20.73 2.63
C GLU A 204 3.94 -20.16 3.79
N THR A 205 3.96 -18.84 4.04
CA THR A 205 4.71 -18.29 5.18
C THR A 205 3.95 -18.30 6.50
N GLY A 206 2.62 -18.44 6.45
CA GLY A 206 1.74 -18.44 7.63
C GLY A 206 1.35 -17.05 8.14
N VAL A 207 1.25 -16.06 7.25
CA VAL A 207 0.65 -14.74 7.58
C VAL A 207 -0.84 -14.86 7.89
N ASP A 208 -1.37 -13.93 8.68
CA ASP A 208 -2.80 -13.82 8.98
C ASP A 208 -3.58 -13.09 7.86
N GLY A 209 -2.89 -12.34 7.00
CA GLY A 209 -3.53 -11.60 5.91
C GLY A 209 -2.59 -11.11 4.82
N ILE A 210 -3.19 -10.80 3.67
CA ILE A 210 -2.49 -10.37 2.46
C ILE A 210 -2.95 -8.96 2.08
N ASN A 211 -2.00 -8.03 2.04
CA ASN A 211 -2.19 -6.68 1.52
C ASN A 211 -1.75 -6.67 0.05
N MET A 212 -2.70 -6.81 -0.89
CA MET A 212 -2.38 -6.81 -2.32
C MET A 212 -2.49 -5.42 -2.95
N CYS A 213 -1.57 -5.12 -3.86
CA CYS A 213 -1.53 -3.85 -4.57
C CYS A 213 -1.58 -4.04 -6.09
N ILE A 214 -2.20 -3.08 -6.79
CA ILE A 214 -2.13 -2.97 -8.25
C ILE A 214 -2.03 -1.49 -8.68
N GLY A 215 -1.21 -1.22 -9.69
CA GLY A 215 -1.04 0.13 -10.22
C GLY A 215 -2.28 0.64 -10.95
N THR A 216 -2.98 1.63 -10.36
CA THR A 216 -4.25 2.17 -10.88
C THR A 216 -4.14 3.50 -11.63
N SER A 217 -2.95 4.08 -11.77
CA SER A 217 -2.81 5.39 -12.43
C SER A 217 -3.24 5.33 -13.90
N THR A 218 -3.88 6.40 -14.39
CA THR A 218 -4.41 6.45 -15.76
C THR A 218 -3.31 6.32 -16.82
N GLN A 219 -2.05 6.63 -16.48
CA GLN A 219 -0.90 6.40 -17.35
C GLN A 219 -0.54 4.91 -17.44
N LEU A 220 -0.61 4.16 -16.34
CA LEU A 220 -0.44 2.70 -16.33
C LEU A 220 -1.59 2.00 -17.09
N MET A 221 -2.85 2.39 -16.86
CA MET A 221 -3.99 1.84 -17.61
C MET A 221 -3.91 2.13 -19.12
N LYS A 222 -3.50 3.34 -19.52
CA LYS A 222 -3.37 3.72 -20.95
C LYS A 222 -2.15 3.10 -21.64
N HIS A 223 -0.99 3.00 -20.98
CA HIS A 223 0.21 2.40 -21.58
C HIS A 223 0.20 0.86 -21.53
N SER A 224 -0.51 0.24 -20.59
CA SER A 224 -0.60 -1.21 -20.45
C SER A 224 -1.74 -1.81 -21.29
N HIS A 225 -1.93 -1.29 -22.52
CA HIS A 225 -2.89 -1.72 -23.54
C HIS A 225 -4.37 -1.73 -23.11
N GLY A 226 -4.82 -0.73 -22.32
CA GLY A 226 -6.24 -0.59 -22.01
C GLY A 226 -6.77 -1.76 -21.20
N LYS A 227 -6.03 -2.15 -20.14
CA LYS A 227 -6.55 -3.05 -19.11
C LYS A 227 -7.81 -2.46 -18.52
N ASP A 228 -8.93 -3.04 -18.94
CA ASP A 228 -10.26 -2.67 -18.49
C ASP A 228 -10.37 -2.84 -16.97
N LEU A 229 -11.30 -2.14 -16.33
CA LEU A 229 -11.65 -2.38 -14.93
C LEU A 229 -12.03 -3.86 -14.73
N ASP A 230 -12.66 -4.47 -15.73
CA ASP A 230 -12.98 -5.91 -15.78
C ASP A 230 -11.72 -6.81 -15.69
N TRP A 231 -10.60 -6.42 -16.32
CA TRP A 231 -9.35 -7.19 -16.23
C TRP A 231 -8.73 -7.08 -14.83
N ILE A 232 -8.73 -5.88 -14.25
CA ILE A 232 -8.27 -5.65 -12.87
C ILE A 232 -9.15 -6.45 -11.91
N ALA A 233 -10.47 -6.40 -12.10
CA ALA A 233 -11.44 -7.11 -11.28
C ALA A 233 -11.30 -8.62 -11.37
N ALA A 234 -11.18 -9.19 -12.58
CA ALA A 234 -10.98 -10.62 -12.77
C ALA A 234 -9.70 -11.11 -12.06
N LYS A 235 -8.59 -10.35 -12.18
CA LYS A 235 -7.33 -10.70 -11.53
C LYS A 235 -7.37 -10.55 -10.00
N ALA A 236 -8.01 -9.49 -9.51
CA ALA A 236 -8.18 -9.28 -8.07
C ALA A 236 -9.10 -10.34 -7.45
N LYS A 237 -10.19 -10.70 -8.13
CA LYS A 237 -11.13 -11.75 -7.74
C LYS A 237 -10.42 -13.08 -7.50
N GLU A 238 -9.58 -13.52 -8.45
CA GLU A 238 -8.81 -14.78 -8.32
C GLU A 238 -7.98 -14.81 -7.03
N VAL A 239 -7.26 -13.73 -6.73
CA VAL A 239 -6.40 -13.63 -5.55
C VAL A 239 -7.21 -13.47 -4.26
N ILE A 240 -8.32 -12.72 -4.28
CA ILE A 240 -9.23 -12.54 -3.14
C ILE A 240 -9.85 -13.89 -2.75
N GLU A 241 -10.44 -14.61 -3.70
CA GLU A 241 -11.08 -15.92 -3.46
C GLU A 241 -10.05 -16.95 -2.97
N PHE A 242 -8.84 -16.98 -3.54
CA PHE A 242 -7.76 -17.84 -3.07
C PHE A 242 -7.34 -17.51 -1.63
N THR A 243 -7.19 -16.23 -1.30
CA THR A 243 -6.78 -15.77 0.04
C THR A 243 -7.83 -16.14 1.10
N GLN A 244 -9.10 -15.90 0.79
CA GLN A 244 -10.23 -16.25 1.66
C GLN A 244 -10.41 -17.76 1.83
N ALA A 245 -10.16 -18.57 0.78
CA ALA A 245 -10.22 -20.03 0.86
C ALA A 245 -9.18 -20.61 1.85
N HIS A 246 -8.11 -19.87 2.17
CA HIS A 246 -7.13 -20.22 3.19
C HIS A 246 -7.42 -19.58 4.56
N GLY A 247 -8.57 -18.91 4.72
CA GLY A 247 -9.00 -18.28 5.97
C GLY A 247 -8.26 -16.99 6.31
N LEU A 248 -7.56 -16.38 5.35
CA LEU A 248 -6.73 -15.19 5.57
C LEU A 248 -7.51 -13.89 5.30
N GLU A 249 -7.12 -12.83 5.99
CA GLU A 249 -7.57 -11.49 5.66
C GLU A 249 -7.04 -11.02 4.31
N VAL A 250 -7.76 -10.09 3.67
CA VAL A 250 -7.34 -9.56 2.38
C VAL A 250 -7.68 -8.07 2.26
N ARG A 251 -6.66 -7.27 1.97
CA ARG A 251 -6.79 -5.85 1.61
C ARG A 251 -6.41 -5.67 0.16
N PHE A 252 -7.22 -4.90 -0.58
CA PHE A 252 -6.90 -4.45 -1.94
C PHE A 252 -6.52 -2.96 -1.95
N SER A 253 -5.48 -2.59 -2.69
CA SER A 253 -5.10 -1.19 -2.95
C SER A 253 -4.85 -0.88 -4.41
N GLY A 254 -5.31 0.31 -4.82
CA GLY A 254 -4.88 1.00 -6.03
C GLY A 254 -3.77 2.01 -5.74
N GLU A 255 -2.60 1.85 -6.37
CA GLU A 255 -1.50 2.81 -6.26
C GLU A 255 -1.90 4.20 -6.78
N ASP A 256 -1.37 5.26 -6.16
CA ASP A 256 -1.55 6.64 -6.62
C ASP A 256 -3.02 7.09 -6.67
N SER A 257 -3.81 6.59 -5.71
CA SER A 257 -5.25 6.84 -5.60
C SER A 257 -5.60 8.34 -5.53
N PHE A 258 -4.76 9.17 -4.91
CA PHE A 258 -5.05 10.61 -4.77
C PHE A 258 -4.92 11.41 -6.07
N ARG A 259 -4.13 10.94 -7.05
CA ARG A 259 -3.97 11.60 -8.38
C ARG A 259 -4.77 10.93 -9.50
N SER A 260 -5.40 9.79 -9.21
CA SER A 260 -6.29 9.08 -10.13
C SER A 260 -7.68 9.73 -10.21
N ASP A 261 -8.48 9.42 -11.24
CA ASP A 261 -9.89 9.84 -11.27
C ASP A 261 -10.62 9.17 -10.12
N PHE A 262 -11.07 9.97 -9.15
CA PHE A 262 -11.62 9.43 -7.92
C PHE A 262 -12.93 8.67 -8.16
N ASN A 263 -13.68 8.96 -9.23
CA ASN A 263 -14.87 8.19 -9.57
C ASN A 263 -14.52 6.76 -10.01
N GLU A 264 -13.41 6.57 -10.74
CA GLU A 264 -12.93 5.26 -11.14
C GLU A 264 -12.38 4.47 -9.95
N ILE A 265 -11.71 5.14 -9.00
CA ILE A 265 -11.29 4.56 -7.72
C ILE A 265 -12.50 4.10 -6.90
N LEU A 266 -13.56 4.91 -6.81
CA LEU A 266 -14.80 4.52 -6.11
C LEU A 266 -15.51 3.33 -6.75
N LYS A 267 -15.59 3.28 -8.10
CA LYS A 267 -16.12 2.10 -8.82
C LYS A 267 -15.30 0.84 -8.52
N LEU A 268 -13.97 0.94 -8.59
CA LEU A 268 -13.05 -0.16 -8.33
C LEU A 268 -13.17 -0.67 -6.89
N TYR A 269 -13.12 0.20 -5.88
CA TYR A 269 -13.22 -0.22 -4.48
C TYR A 269 -14.62 -0.74 -4.13
N SER A 270 -15.69 -0.18 -4.69
CA SER A 270 -17.04 -0.73 -4.56
C SER A 270 -17.16 -2.14 -5.18
N LEU A 271 -16.41 -2.42 -6.26
CA LEU A 271 -16.34 -3.77 -6.83
C LEU A 271 -15.51 -4.73 -5.96
N MET A 272 -14.39 -4.28 -5.38
CA MET A 272 -13.58 -5.10 -4.46
C MET A 272 -14.33 -5.47 -3.17
N ASP A 273 -15.11 -4.53 -2.63
CA ASP A 273 -16.03 -4.73 -1.51
C ASP A 273 -17.08 -5.81 -1.84
N ARG A 274 -17.73 -5.74 -3.01
CA ARG A 274 -18.65 -6.80 -3.49
C ARG A 274 -17.98 -8.16 -3.74
N LEU A 275 -16.69 -8.18 -4.07
CA LEU A 275 -15.90 -9.41 -4.19
C LEU A 275 -15.44 -9.95 -2.82
N GLY A 276 -15.76 -9.27 -1.73
CA GLY A 276 -15.48 -9.70 -0.36
C GLY A 276 -14.13 -9.24 0.19
N ALA A 277 -13.47 -8.25 -0.42
CA ALA A 277 -12.25 -7.69 0.18
C ALA A 277 -12.53 -7.19 1.61
N HIS A 278 -11.79 -7.71 2.59
CA HIS A 278 -12.00 -7.34 4.00
C HIS A 278 -11.71 -5.84 4.23
N ARG A 279 -10.72 -5.30 3.52
CA ARG A 279 -10.38 -3.87 3.52
C ARG A 279 -10.08 -3.35 2.12
N VAL A 280 -10.32 -2.06 1.89
CA VAL A 280 -9.76 -1.30 0.76
C VAL A 280 -8.77 -0.26 1.28
N GLY A 281 -7.58 -0.20 0.67
CA GLY A 281 -6.49 0.67 1.13
C GLY A 281 -6.19 1.79 0.13
N ILE A 282 -6.22 3.04 0.60
CA ILE A 282 -6.00 4.25 -0.20
C ILE A 282 -4.72 4.98 0.24
N ALA A 283 -3.88 5.37 -0.73
CA ALA A 283 -2.56 5.95 -0.46
C ALA A 283 -2.37 7.34 -1.10
N ASP A 284 -1.87 8.30 -0.31
CA ASP A 284 -1.25 9.54 -0.80
C ASP A 284 0.25 9.29 -1.05
N THR A 285 0.55 8.59 -2.15
CA THR A 285 1.90 8.16 -2.54
C THR A 285 2.89 9.33 -2.70
N VAL A 286 2.40 10.55 -2.95
CA VAL A 286 3.23 11.75 -3.19
C VAL A 286 3.37 12.62 -1.92
N GLY A 287 2.58 12.38 -0.87
CA GLY A 287 2.60 13.16 0.37
C GLY A 287 2.10 14.61 0.18
N GLY A 288 1.23 14.83 -0.81
CA GLY A 288 0.76 16.14 -1.24
C GLY A 288 -0.69 16.47 -0.88
N ALA A 289 -1.44 15.52 -0.31
CA ALA A 289 -2.86 15.71 -0.02
C ALA A 289 -3.09 16.65 1.17
N SER A 290 -4.04 17.57 1.02
CA SER A 290 -4.48 18.40 2.14
C SER A 290 -5.47 17.62 3.03
N SER A 291 -5.48 17.88 4.35
CA SER A 291 -6.39 17.15 5.26
C SER A 291 -7.87 17.32 4.90
N ARG A 292 -8.26 18.47 4.31
CA ARG A 292 -9.61 18.67 3.77
C ARG A 292 -9.92 17.73 2.60
N GLU A 293 -8.99 17.59 1.67
CA GLU A 293 -9.12 16.67 0.53
C GLU A 293 -9.17 15.21 1.01
N VAL A 294 -8.39 14.86 2.04
CA VAL A 294 -8.46 13.57 2.71
C VAL A 294 -9.86 13.35 3.31
N PHE A 295 -10.42 14.33 4.04
CA PHE A 295 -11.77 14.22 4.57
C PHE A 295 -12.80 13.95 3.47
N GLU A 296 -12.80 14.78 2.43
CA GLU A 296 -13.75 14.69 1.32
C GLU A 296 -13.66 13.33 0.61
N LYS A 297 -12.45 12.85 0.28
CA LYS A 297 -12.22 11.55 -0.37
C LYS A 297 -12.58 10.35 0.52
N ILE A 298 -12.11 10.32 1.77
CA ILE A 298 -12.37 9.19 2.68
C ILE A 298 -13.85 9.12 3.03
N HIS A 299 -14.52 10.26 3.23
CA HIS A 299 -15.95 10.30 3.51
C HIS A 299 -16.77 9.76 2.32
N MET A 300 -16.44 10.18 1.10
CA MET A 300 -17.05 9.65 -0.13
C MET A 300 -16.81 8.14 -0.28
N LEU A 301 -15.59 7.65 -0.03
CA LEU A 301 -15.28 6.22 -0.06
C LEU A 301 -16.10 5.45 0.98
N ARG A 302 -16.23 5.98 2.20
CA ARG A 302 -17.04 5.37 3.27
C ARG A 302 -18.53 5.23 2.92
N GLN A 303 -19.07 6.10 2.05
CA GLN A 303 -20.44 5.94 1.53
C GLN A 303 -20.57 4.88 0.41
N MET A 304 -19.47 4.45 -0.20
CA MET A 304 -19.45 3.60 -1.41
C MET A 304 -19.06 2.14 -1.17
N VAL A 305 -18.47 1.82 0.00
CA VAL A 305 -18.09 0.46 0.42
C VAL A 305 -18.70 0.12 1.77
N GLY A 306 -18.91 -1.18 2.04
CA GLY A 306 -19.27 -1.74 3.35
C GLY A 306 -18.05 -2.17 4.18
N CYS A 307 -17.00 -2.66 3.53
CA CYS A 307 -15.76 -3.14 4.16
C CYS A 307 -14.97 -2.06 4.93
N ASP A 308 -13.89 -2.46 5.58
CA ASP A 308 -12.98 -1.55 6.26
C ASP A 308 -12.16 -0.70 5.28
N ILE A 309 -11.73 0.48 5.74
CA ILE A 309 -10.91 1.42 4.97
C ILE A 309 -9.56 1.60 5.67
N GLU A 310 -8.49 1.35 4.92
CA GLU A 310 -7.10 1.48 5.31
C GLU A 310 -6.47 2.70 4.61
N THR A 311 -5.66 3.49 5.31
CA THR A 311 -5.08 4.72 4.74
C THR A 311 -3.60 4.86 5.00
N HIS A 312 -2.88 5.25 3.95
CA HIS A 312 -1.43 5.41 3.93
C HIS A 312 -1.06 6.83 3.47
N PHE A 313 -0.32 7.58 4.30
CA PHE A 313 0.03 8.98 4.03
C PHE A 313 1.53 9.20 4.15
N HIS A 314 2.17 9.64 3.07
CA HIS A 314 3.54 10.14 3.13
C HIS A 314 3.59 11.55 3.71
N ASP A 315 4.74 11.92 4.30
CA ASP A 315 4.91 13.16 5.07
C ASP A 315 5.66 14.27 4.29
N ASP A 316 5.75 14.21 2.95
CA ASP A 316 6.50 15.18 2.11
C ASP A 316 6.14 16.65 2.39
N THR A 317 4.89 16.93 2.78
CA THR A 317 4.39 18.25 3.17
C THR A 317 4.22 18.47 4.68
N GLY A 318 4.63 17.50 5.52
CA GLY A 318 4.47 17.53 6.97
C GLY A 318 3.03 17.28 7.47
N CYS A 319 2.18 16.72 6.61
CA CYS A 319 0.75 16.55 6.84
C CYS A 319 0.31 15.12 7.22
N ALA A 320 1.20 14.12 7.23
CA ALA A 320 0.79 12.71 7.33
C ALA A 320 -0.03 12.37 8.61
N VAL A 321 0.36 12.95 9.75
CA VAL A 321 -0.34 12.76 11.03
C VAL A 321 -1.71 13.47 11.05
N ALA A 322 -1.80 14.66 10.46
CA ALA A 322 -3.07 15.39 10.34
C ALA A 322 -4.03 14.70 9.37
N ASN A 323 -3.49 14.16 8.27
CA ASN A 323 -4.22 13.39 7.28
C ASN A 323 -4.73 12.07 7.87
N ALA A 324 -3.91 11.34 8.63
CA ALA A 324 -4.32 10.14 9.36
C ALA A 324 -5.44 10.41 10.37
N TYR A 325 -5.31 11.45 11.19
CA TYR A 325 -6.36 11.88 12.13
C TYR A 325 -7.67 12.20 11.38
N THR A 326 -7.59 12.98 10.30
CA THR A 326 -8.75 13.41 9.52
C THR A 326 -9.41 12.26 8.76
N ALA A 327 -8.62 11.27 8.32
CA ALA A 327 -9.15 10.04 7.73
C ALA A 327 -10.00 9.27 8.75
N LEU A 328 -9.56 9.14 10.01
CA LEU A 328 -10.36 8.55 11.07
C LEU A 328 -11.66 9.32 11.31
N GLU A 329 -11.65 10.65 11.28
CA GLU A 329 -12.88 11.47 11.36
C GLU A 329 -13.85 11.23 10.21
N ALA A 330 -13.33 10.99 9.00
CA ALA A 330 -14.10 10.75 7.79
C ALA A 330 -14.63 9.30 7.65
N GLY A 331 -14.14 8.36 8.47
CA GLY A 331 -14.60 6.97 8.50
C GLY A 331 -13.57 5.91 8.09
N ALA A 332 -12.29 6.26 7.96
CA ALA A 332 -11.21 5.26 7.89
C ALA A 332 -11.14 4.44 9.19
N THR A 333 -10.62 3.23 9.11
CA THR A 333 -10.62 2.23 10.20
C THR A 333 -9.22 1.76 10.58
N HIS A 334 -8.31 1.77 9.60
CA HIS A 334 -6.93 1.29 9.74
C HIS A 334 -5.98 2.39 9.25
N ILE A 335 -4.95 2.70 10.04
CA ILE A 335 -3.91 3.68 9.67
C ILE A 335 -2.57 2.95 9.55
N ASP A 336 -1.91 3.12 8.41
CA ASP A 336 -0.52 2.69 8.22
C ASP A 336 0.41 3.62 9.00
N THR A 337 1.30 3.07 9.82
CA THR A 337 2.33 3.83 10.52
C THR A 337 3.70 3.21 10.41
N THR A 338 4.75 3.99 10.69
CA THR A 338 6.06 3.46 11.05
C THR A 338 6.62 4.11 12.31
N VAL A 339 7.52 3.40 12.98
CA VAL A 339 8.33 3.94 14.08
C VAL A 339 9.17 5.11 13.55
N LEU A 340 9.16 6.24 14.29
CA LEU A 340 9.75 7.52 13.87
C LEU A 340 9.21 8.13 12.55
N GLY A 341 8.29 7.44 11.85
CA GLY A 341 7.80 7.84 10.53
C GLY A 341 8.75 7.47 9.38
N ILE A 342 9.68 6.52 9.55
CA ILE A 342 10.59 6.11 8.47
C ILE A 342 9.83 5.48 7.28
N GLY A 343 10.36 5.64 6.07
CA GLY A 343 9.78 5.11 4.83
C GLY A 343 10.51 5.69 3.62
N GLU A 344 9.91 5.62 2.43
CA GLU A 344 10.45 6.33 1.27
C GLU A 344 10.53 7.86 1.50
N ARG A 345 11.59 8.49 0.97
CA ARG A 345 11.82 9.95 1.03
C ARG A 345 11.98 10.44 2.48
N ASN A 346 11.03 11.21 3.01
CA ASN A 346 10.94 11.56 4.43
C ASN A 346 9.90 10.72 5.21
N GLY A 347 9.35 9.70 4.57
CA GLY A 347 8.56 8.62 5.16
C GLY A 347 7.06 8.92 5.28
N ILE A 348 6.44 8.35 6.31
CA ILE A 348 4.99 8.27 6.47
C ILE A 348 4.50 8.68 7.87
N THR A 349 3.21 8.50 8.14
CA THR A 349 2.60 8.71 9.46
C THR A 349 3.41 8.02 10.57
N SER A 350 4.03 8.82 11.44
CA SER A 350 4.81 8.30 12.56
C SER A 350 3.89 7.75 13.67
N LEU A 351 4.13 6.51 14.09
CA LEU A 351 3.40 5.79 15.15
C LEU A 351 3.28 6.63 16.43
N SER A 352 4.41 7.11 16.97
CA SER A 352 4.44 7.89 18.21
C SER A 352 3.75 9.24 18.06
N LYS A 353 3.89 9.92 16.90
CA LYS A 353 3.20 11.20 16.63
C LYS A 353 1.68 11.03 16.47
N LEU A 354 1.23 9.95 15.84
CA LEU A 354 -0.20 9.62 15.73
C LEU A 354 -0.79 9.31 17.10
N LEU A 355 -0.17 8.39 17.85
CA LEU A 355 -0.62 8.06 19.22
C LEU A 355 -0.59 9.29 20.13
N ARG A 356 0.40 10.18 19.99
CA ARG A 356 0.47 11.47 20.68
C ARG A 356 -0.70 12.40 20.34
N CYS A 357 -1.07 12.50 19.06
CA CYS A 357 -2.22 13.27 18.60
C CYS A 357 -3.53 12.68 19.17
N MET A 358 -3.71 11.37 19.04
CA MET A 358 -4.90 10.66 19.54
C MET A 358 -5.02 10.72 21.06
N LEU A 359 -3.93 10.66 21.82
CA LEU A 359 -3.93 10.80 23.28
C LEU A 359 -4.51 12.15 23.74
N GLN A 360 -4.25 13.23 23.00
CA GLN A 360 -4.77 14.57 23.32
C GLN A 360 -6.28 14.68 23.13
N MET A 361 -6.85 13.90 22.21
CA MET A 361 -8.28 13.95 21.85
C MET A 361 -9.09 12.86 22.56
N LYS A 362 -8.53 11.66 22.70
CA LYS A 362 -9.19 10.40 23.10
C LYS A 362 -8.38 9.65 24.18
N HIS A 363 -7.96 10.38 25.21
CA HIS A 363 -7.02 9.91 26.23
C HIS A 363 -7.31 8.51 26.79
N GLU A 364 -8.53 8.27 27.28
CA GLU A 364 -8.90 6.99 27.91
C GLU A 364 -8.78 5.80 26.96
N TYR A 365 -9.23 5.95 25.71
CA TYR A 365 -9.14 4.91 24.69
C TYR A 365 -7.68 4.57 24.37
N VAL A 366 -6.84 5.58 24.10
CA VAL A 366 -5.43 5.36 23.73
C VAL A 366 -4.64 4.77 24.89
N SER A 367 -4.81 5.29 26.10
CA SER A 367 -4.09 4.82 27.30
C SER A 367 -4.54 3.44 27.80
N ALA A 368 -5.77 3.03 27.52
CA ALA A 368 -6.22 1.66 27.78
C ALA A 368 -5.72 0.65 26.74
N LYS A 369 -5.44 1.12 25.52
CA LYS A 369 -5.16 0.28 24.35
C LYS A 369 -3.66 0.02 24.13
N TYR A 370 -2.81 1.04 24.28
CA TYR A 370 -1.39 0.96 23.91
C TYR A 370 -0.44 1.17 25.11
N LYS A 371 0.66 0.42 25.17
CA LYS A 371 1.72 0.59 26.19
C LYS A 371 2.66 1.74 25.85
N LEU A 372 2.17 2.97 26.03
CA LEU A 372 2.84 4.21 25.62
C LEU A 372 4.22 4.43 26.29
N ASP A 373 4.45 3.83 27.46
CA ASP A 373 5.73 3.86 28.18
C ASP A 373 6.88 3.17 27.42
N LYS A 374 6.54 2.26 26.49
CA LYS A 374 7.51 1.47 25.71
C LYS A 374 7.95 2.12 24.41
N LEU A 375 7.20 3.11 23.91
CA LEU A 375 7.51 3.81 22.65
C LEU A 375 8.94 4.37 22.59
N PRO A 376 9.50 5.02 23.63
CA PRO A 376 10.88 5.51 23.59
C PRO A 376 11.94 4.41 23.39
N ALA A 377 11.68 3.19 23.87
CA ALA A 377 12.60 2.06 23.68
C ALA A 377 12.52 1.50 22.26
N LEU A 378 11.32 1.46 21.67
CA LEU A 378 11.14 1.08 20.26
C LEU A 378 11.72 2.13 19.30
N GLU A 379 11.50 3.42 19.57
CA GLU A 379 12.12 4.51 18.80
C GLU A 379 13.65 4.42 18.83
N GLN A 380 14.24 4.13 20.00
CA GLN A 380 15.68 3.94 20.13
C GLN A 380 16.18 2.70 19.36
N LEU A 381 15.48 1.57 19.46
CA LEU A 381 15.80 0.34 18.72
C LEU A 381 15.82 0.57 17.20
N VAL A 382 14.80 1.26 16.66
CA VAL A 382 14.72 1.54 15.22
C VAL A 382 15.73 2.60 14.80
N ALA A 383 15.94 3.65 15.60
CA ALA A 383 16.96 4.67 15.33
C ALA A 383 18.37 4.07 15.24
N GLU A 384 18.73 3.17 16.16
CA GLU A 384 19.99 2.43 16.13
C GLU A 384 20.08 1.52 14.89
N ALA A 385 19.00 0.80 14.57
CA ALA A 385 18.97 -0.12 13.43
C ALA A 385 19.08 0.55 12.05
N VAL A 386 18.59 1.79 11.89
CA VAL A 386 18.74 2.58 10.65
C VAL A 386 19.86 3.64 10.71
N GLY A 387 20.62 3.70 11.81
CA GLY A 387 21.78 4.57 11.96
C GLY A 387 21.48 6.07 12.05
N ILE A 388 20.32 6.46 12.59
CA ILE A 388 19.92 7.87 12.76
C ILE A 388 19.87 8.30 14.22
N GLN A 389 19.87 9.61 14.47
CA GLN A 389 19.51 10.17 15.77
C GLN A 389 18.02 10.49 15.80
N ILE A 390 17.35 10.18 16.92
CA ILE A 390 15.98 10.66 17.17
C ILE A 390 16.02 12.20 17.20
N PRO A 391 15.18 12.90 16.41
CA PRO A 391 15.15 14.36 16.42
C PRO A 391 14.88 14.93 17.81
N TRP A 392 15.58 15.99 18.22
CA TRP A 392 15.43 16.61 19.54
C TRP A 392 14.01 17.14 19.82
N ASN A 393 13.25 17.41 18.77
CA ASN A 393 11.85 17.85 18.79
C ASN A 393 10.86 16.71 18.48
N ASN A 394 11.30 15.45 18.44
CA ASN A 394 10.39 14.32 18.31
C ASN A 394 9.43 14.29 19.52
N PRO A 395 8.10 14.20 19.33
CA PRO A 395 7.14 14.38 20.43
C PRO A 395 7.28 13.34 21.55
N SER A 396 7.89 13.75 22.67
CA SER A 396 8.01 12.88 23.84
C SER A 396 6.66 12.67 24.53
N LEU A 397 6.31 11.41 24.78
CA LEU A 397 5.13 11.04 25.56
C LEU A 397 5.34 11.15 27.08
N ARG A 398 6.57 11.33 27.56
CA ARG A 398 6.92 11.42 29.00
C ARG A 398 6.26 12.55 29.77
N ALA A 399 5.71 13.56 29.11
CA ALA A 399 5.01 14.67 29.77
C ALA A 399 3.52 14.38 30.06
N PHE A 400 3.03 13.20 29.67
CA PHE A 400 1.61 12.80 29.70
C PHE A 400 1.40 11.37 30.24
N LEU A 401 2.45 10.78 30.82
CA LEU A 401 2.47 9.54 31.60
C LEU A 401 2.85 9.89 33.05
#